data_AF-A0A1V0PGI5-F1
#
_entry.id   AF-A0A1V0PGI5-F1
#
_cell.length_a   1.000
_cell.length_b   1.000
_cell.length_c   1.000
_cell.angle_alpha   90.00
_cell.angle_beta   90.00
_cell.angle_gamma   90.00
#
_symmetry.space_group_name_H-M   'P 1'
#
loop_
_entity.id
_entity.type
_entity.pdbx_description
1 polymer ?
#
loop_
_entity_poly.entity_id
_entity_poly.type
_entity_poly.pdbx_seq_one_letter_code
_entity_poly.pdbx_strand_id
1 'polypeptide(L)' 'MYDFEQYEQDLRGFYLNVPEDLPNDIIKKEEELLMKINDGNFDFERLKDFNQKFNLWNDGKACSKVVKRIFNEN' A
#
# COMPACT_ATOMS: atom_id res chain seq x y z
N MET A 1 -1.39 12.99 -2.94
CA MET A 1 0.01 13.47 -2.89
C MET A 1 0.10 14.76 -3.69
N TYR A 2 0.22 15.90 -3.01
CA TYR A 2 0.11 17.23 -3.63
C TYR A 2 1.28 17.56 -4.58
N ASP A 3 2.43 16.93 -4.38
CA ASP A 3 3.69 17.09 -5.11
C ASP A 3 4.05 15.88 -5.99
N PHE A 4 3.06 15.06 -6.38
CA PHE A 4 3.28 13.77 -7.03
C PHE A 4 4.25 13.82 -8.22
N GLU A 5 4.05 14.76 -9.15
CA GLU A 5 4.86 14.89 -10.37
C GLU A 5 6.33 15.20 -10.06
N GLN A 6 6.56 16.16 -9.16
CA GLN A 6 7.92 16.56 -8.75
C GLN A 6 8.62 15.41 -8.02
N TYR A 7 7.89 14.67 -7.18
CA TYR A 7 8.47 13.57 -6.43
C TYR A 7 8.87 12.39 -7.33
N GLU A 8 8.01 12.06 -8.28
CA GLU A 8 8.22 10.97 -9.23
C GLU A 8 9.40 11.27 -10.16
N GLN A 9 9.38 12.42 -10.82
CA GLN A 9 10.28 12.70 -11.94
C GLN A 9 11.62 13.31 -11.50
N ASP A 10 11.62 14.19 -10.49
CA ASP A 10 12.76 15.08 -10.24
C ASP A 10 13.54 14.77 -8.95
N LEU A 11 12.99 13.93 -8.08
CA LEU A 11 13.51 13.76 -6.71
C LEU A 11 14.03 12.35 -6.44
N ARG A 12 13.15 11.36 -6.47
CA ARG A 12 13.45 10.02 -5.90
C ARG A 12 12.97 8.87 -6.76
N GLY A 13 11.96 9.08 -7.61
CA GLY A 13 11.26 8.01 -8.30
C GLY A 13 10.59 7.04 -7.33
N PHE A 14 9.97 5.99 -7.87
CA PHE A 14 9.33 4.94 -7.10
C PHE A 14 9.82 3.56 -7.54
N TYR A 15 9.98 2.66 -6.57
CA TYR A 15 10.14 1.23 -6.86
C TYR A 15 8.83 0.57 -7.28
N LEU A 16 7.69 1.18 -6.95
CA LEU A 16 6.36 0.76 -7.35
C LEU A 16 5.95 1.48 -8.63
N ASN A 17 5.10 0.85 -9.45
CA ASN A 17 4.49 1.50 -10.59
C ASN A 17 3.30 2.34 -10.12
N VAL A 18 3.57 3.59 -9.72
CA VAL A 18 2.57 4.51 -9.18
C VAL A 18 1.98 5.34 -10.32
N PRO A 19 0.64 5.56 -10.39
CA PRO A 19 -0.37 5.27 -9.37
C PRO A 19 -0.93 3.84 -9.35
N GLU A 20 -0.69 3.03 -10.38
CA GLU A 20 -1.43 1.77 -10.61
C GLU A 20 -1.28 0.78 -9.46
N ASP A 21 -0.09 0.67 -8.89
CA ASP A 21 0.24 -0.23 -7.79
C ASP A 21 -0.31 0.22 -6.43
N LEU A 22 -0.91 1.40 -6.30
CA LEU A 22 -1.49 1.85 -5.04
C LEU A 22 -2.90 1.27 -4.84
N PRO A 23 -3.37 1.08 -3.60
CA PRO A 23 -4.71 0.55 -3.32
C PRO A 23 -5.84 1.58 -3.52
N ASN A 24 -5.51 2.83 -3.88
CA ASN A 24 -6.45 3.94 -4.08
C ASN A 24 -5.85 5.00 -5.00
N ASP A 25 -6.67 5.95 -5.43
CA ASP A 25 -6.28 7.07 -6.28
C ASP A 25 -5.40 8.10 -5.55
N ILE A 26 -4.59 8.82 -6.34
CA ILE A 26 -3.79 9.93 -5.83
C ILE A 26 -4.64 11.19 -5.78
N ILE A 27 -4.91 11.65 -4.56
CA ILE A 27 -5.64 12.91 -4.35
C ILE A 27 -4.64 14.05 -4.15
N LYS A 28 -4.68 15.07 -5.00
CA LYS A 28 -3.75 16.22 -4.95
C LYS A 28 -4.26 17.39 -4.10
N LYS A 29 -5.58 17.47 -3.88
CA LYS A 29 -6.24 18.59 -3.18
C LYS A 29 -6.90 18.12 -1.89
N GLU A 30 -6.82 18.96 -0.86
CA GLU A 30 -7.40 18.67 0.45
C GLU A 30 -8.92 18.51 0.41
N GLU A 31 -9.63 19.40 -0.29
CA GLU A 31 -11.09 19.36 -0.40
C GLU A 31 -11.60 18.03 -0.97
N GLU A 32 -10.94 17.54 -2.02
CA GLU A 32 -11.27 16.25 -2.66
C GLU A 32 -11.03 15.08 -1.69
N LEU A 33 -9.95 15.14 -0.89
CA LEU A 33 -9.64 14.13 0.11
C LEU A 33 -10.74 14.09 1.19
N LEU A 34 -11.13 15.26 1.70
CA LEU A 34 -12.17 15.37 2.71
C LEU A 34 -13.52 14.86 2.19
N MET A 35 -13.88 15.18 0.95
CA MET A 35 -15.09 14.65 0.31
C MET A 35 -15.06 13.13 0.23
N LYS A 36 -13.98 12.53 -0.28
CA LYS A 36 -13.84 11.07 -0.41
C LYS A 36 -13.94 10.34 0.93
N ILE A 37 -13.32 10.90 1.99
CA ILE A 37 -13.41 10.35 3.34
C ILE A 37 -14.86 10.41 3.85
N ASN A 38 -15.51 11.56 3.70
CA ASN A 38 -16.88 11.76 4.18
C ASN A 38 -17.89 10.87 3.46
N ASP A 39 -17.72 10.67 2.16
CA ASP A 39 -18.58 9.82 1.34
C ASP A 39 -18.37 8.33 1.61
N GLY A 40 -17.28 7.95 2.31
CA GLY A 40 -16.98 6.56 2.67
C GLY A 40 -16.78 5.64 1.47
N ASN A 41 -16.51 6.21 0.29
CA ASN A 41 -16.43 5.47 -0.97
C ASN A 41 -14.98 5.01 -1.21
N PHE A 42 -14.66 3.83 -0.66
CA PHE A 42 -13.35 3.20 -0.76
C PHE A 42 -13.37 2.00 -1.71
N ASP A 43 -12.31 1.84 -2.51
CA ASP A 43 -12.15 0.70 -3.40
C ASP A 43 -11.52 -0.49 -2.67
N PHE A 44 -12.38 -1.28 -2.02
CA PHE A 44 -11.93 -2.47 -1.27
C PHE A 44 -11.45 -3.62 -2.16
N GLU A 45 -11.88 -3.70 -3.42
CA GLU A 45 -11.37 -4.72 -4.34
C GLU A 45 -9.96 -4.38 -4.79
N ARG A 46 -9.68 -3.12 -5.15
CA ARG A 46 -8.30 -2.66 -5.42
C ARG A 46 -7.39 -2.82 -4.20
N LEU A 47 -7.91 -2.56 -3.00
CA LEU A 47 -7.18 -2.85 -1.75
C LEU A 47 -6.88 -4.35 -1.59
N LYS A 48 -7.82 -5.22 -1.94
CA LYS A 48 -7.63 -6.67 -1.87
C LYS A 48 -6.56 -7.13 -2.88
N ASP A 49 -6.59 -6.64 -4.11
CA ASP A 49 -5.58 -6.93 -5.13
C ASP A 49 -4.19 -6.45 -4.71
N PHE A 50 -4.11 -5.24 -4.14
CA PHE A 50 -2.89 -4.72 -3.52
C PHE A 50 -2.35 -5.67 -2.45
N ASN A 51 -3.21 -6.13 -1.53
CA ASN A 51 -2.81 -7.04 -0.46
C ASN A 51 -2.34 -8.40 -1.01
N GLN A 52 -2.98 -8.92 -2.07
CA GLN A 52 -2.54 -10.16 -2.71
C GLN A 52 -1.15 -10.03 -3.35
N LYS A 53 -0.83 -8.86 -3.91
CA LYS A 53 0.47 -8.60 -4.52
C LYS A 53 1.57 -8.32 -3.48
N PHE A 54 1.31 -7.44 -2.53
CA PHE A 54 2.34 -6.87 -1.67
C PHE A 54 2.35 -7.41 -0.24
N ASN A 55 1.21 -7.90 0.26
CA ASN A 55 1.05 -8.36 1.65
C ASN A 55 0.79 -9.87 1.77
N LEU A 56 1.04 -10.65 0.70
CA LEU A 56 0.69 -12.07 0.59
C LEU A 56 1.21 -12.94 1.76
N TRP A 57 2.39 -12.60 2.31
CA TRP A 57 3.04 -13.39 3.35
C TRP A 57 2.76 -12.93 4.78
N ASN A 58 1.96 -11.87 4.94
CA ASN A 58 1.58 -11.34 6.25
C ASN A 58 0.48 -12.21 6.88
N ASP A 59 0.86 -13.38 7.38
CA ASP A 59 -0.04 -14.31 8.08
C ASP A 59 -0.02 -14.14 9.61
N GLY A 60 0.63 -13.09 10.12
CA GLY A 60 0.78 -12.83 11.56
C GLY A 60 1.73 -13.78 12.29
N LYS A 61 2.43 -14.68 11.57
CA LYS A 61 3.28 -15.73 12.17
C LYS A 61 4.76 -15.54 11.92
N ALA A 62 5.20 -14.36 11.46
CA ALA A 62 6.60 -14.10 11.13
C ALA A 62 7.56 -14.48 12.27
N CYS A 63 7.32 -14.02 13.50
CA CYS A 63 8.17 -14.37 14.64
C CYS A 63 8.18 -15.87 14.93
N SER A 64 7.02 -16.53 14.94
CA SER A 64 6.93 -17.97 15.18
C SER A 64 7.68 -18.78 14.12
N LYS A 65 7.58 -18.40 12.83
CA LYS A 65 8.33 -19.02 11.73
C LYS A 65 9.84 -18.89 11.93
N VAL A 66 10.32 -17.73 12.36
CA VAL A 66 11.74 -17.49 12.63
C VAL A 66 12.22 -18.32 13.83
N VAL A 67 11.49 -18.33 14.94
CA VAL A 67 11.82 -19.15 16.12
C VAL A 67 11.90 -20.63 15.73
N LYS A 68 10.87 -21.15 15.05
CA LYS A 68 10.87 -22.53 14.53
C LYS A 68 12.08 -22.82 13.65
N ARG A 69 12.44 -21.88 12.76
CA ARG A 69 13.58 -22.04 11.85
C ARG A 69 14.94 -22.03 12.55
N ILE A 70 15.12 -21.19 13.57
CA ILE A 70 16.39 -21.04 14.30
C ILE A 70 16.57 -22.20 15.29
N PHE A 71 15.52 -22.58 16.00
CA PHE A 71 15.58 -23.56 17.08
C PHE A 71 15.16 -24.98 16.66
N ASN A 72 14.87 -25.21 15.37
CA ASN A 72 14.41 -26.50 14.82
C ASN A 72 13.21 -27.10 15.56
N GLU A 73 12.29 -26.25 16.02
CA GLU A 73 11.02 -26.70 16.60
C GLU A 73 10.08 -27.14 15.46
N ASN A 74 9.99 -28.47 15.25
CA ASN A 74 9.07 -29.10 14.30
C ASN A 74 7.61 -28.70 14.61
#